data_AF-A0A453MAH1-F1
#
_entry.id   AF-A0A453MAH1-F1
#
_cell.length_a   1.000
_cell.length_b   1.000
_cell.length_c   1.000
_cell.angle_alpha   90.00
_cell.angle_beta   90.00
_cell.angle_gamma   90.00
#
_symmetry.space_group_name_H-M   'P 1'
#
loop_
_entity.id
_entity.type
_entity.pdbx_description
1 polymer ?
#
loop_
_entity_poly.entity_id
_entity_poly.type
_entity_poly.pdbx_seq_one_letter_code
_entity_poly.pdbx_strand_id
1 'polypeptide(L)'
;APGMRRGRGGGGGGGRHPKAPSSSAAVDRTPMTDQPLYPRNLDHAFSRRDSDAFSVCSSMGTAPSHAAPITSLSDRASQAAALRAVNAYLAPAAIHLRPPLPPAKDIVAAFHHLADRLRYPLKAAAWEDDLLALLRSLGCPYKVTRSALKAPGTPHSWPPLLSVLYWLTLLCRATDGLAASPPPSTDLMTYITESYYLFLTGEDDAVAALDDDYHSKAQGCIYCRRSEVRGSGQELVHQDQGEGRCLGGEGEGAGGQGDELPADDGRE
;
A
#
# COMPACT_ATOMS: atom_id res chain seq x y z
N ALA A 1 -70.80 40.70 1.48
CA ALA A 1 -70.89 41.50 2.72
C ALA A 1 -70.30 40.67 3.86
N PRO A 2 -69.25 41.15 4.56
CA PRO A 2 -68.61 40.43 5.66
C PRO A 2 -69.20 40.82 7.01
N GLY A 3 -69.27 39.86 7.95
CA GLY A 3 -69.67 40.05 9.34
C GLY A 3 -68.59 39.53 10.31
N MET A 4 -68.30 40.35 11.32
CA MET A 4 -67.11 40.39 12.18
C MET A 4 -67.13 39.43 13.39
N ARG A 5 -65.94 39.07 13.90
CA ARG A 5 -65.43 39.18 15.31
C ARG A 5 -64.39 38.08 15.59
N ARG A 6 -63.11 38.38 15.86
CA ARG A 6 -62.40 38.95 17.05
C ARG A 6 -62.13 37.96 18.20
N GLY A 7 -60.85 37.84 18.54
CA GLY A 7 -60.26 37.37 19.83
C GLY A 7 -58.88 36.76 19.56
N ARG A 8 -57.72 37.41 19.75
CA ARG A 8 -57.04 38.03 20.93
C ARG A 8 -56.40 37.01 21.88
N GLY A 9 -55.06 37.11 22.00
CA GLY A 9 -54.21 36.60 23.08
C GLY A 9 -52.95 35.92 22.50
N GLY A 10 -51.69 36.26 22.83
CA GLY A 10 -51.12 37.15 23.84
C GLY A 10 -49.89 36.50 24.48
N GLY A 11 -48.75 37.21 24.50
CA GLY A 11 -47.56 36.96 25.36
C GLY A 11 -46.48 36.04 24.76
N GLY A 12 -45.18 36.33 24.76
CA GLY A 12 -44.38 37.36 25.42
C GLY A 12 -43.36 36.74 26.42
N GLY A 13 -42.07 36.97 26.19
CA GLY A 13 -40.96 36.72 27.14
C GLY A 13 -39.95 35.67 26.63
N GLY A 14 -38.64 35.92 26.44
CA GLY A 14 -37.79 37.02 26.85
C GLY A 14 -37.11 36.75 28.20
N GLY A 15 -35.92 36.15 28.20
CA GLY A 15 -34.87 36.51 29.17
C GLY A 15 -34.11 35.40 29.93
N ARG A 16 -32.79 35.40 29.69
CA ARG A 16 -31.68 35.51 30.67
C ARG A 16 -31.20 34.26 31.44
N HIS A 17 -29.92 33.94 31.16
CA HIS A 17 -28.95 33.26 32.02
C HIS A 17 -28.86 33.83 33.44
N PRO A 18 -28.42 33.00 34.40
CA PRO A 18 -27.39 33.46 35.34
C PRO A 18 -26.25 32.45 35.62
N LYS A 19 -25.04 33.00 35.57
CA LYS A 19 -23.87 32.96 36.49
C LYS A 19 -23.70 31.80 37.50
N ALA A 20 -22.46 31.28 37.54
CA ALA A 20 -21.88 30.36 38.52
C ALA A 20 -21.70 30.95 39.94
N PRO A 21 -21.45 30.09 40.95
CA PRO A 21 -20.67 30.42 42.13
C PRO A 21 -19.37 29.58 42.27
N SER A 22 -18.53 30.04 43.21
CA SER A 22 -17.11 29.77 43.43
C SER A 22 -16.85 28.85 44.63
N SER A 23 -15.71 28.13 44.57
CA SER A 23 -14.78 27.72 45.66
C SER A 23 -15.28 26.95 46.90
N SER A 24 -14.68 25.78 47.18
CA SER A 24 -13.82 25.57 48.36
C SER A 24 -13.20 24.17 48.38
N ALA A 25 -11.95 24.10 48.85
CA ALA A 25 -11.11 22.93 49.04
C ALA A 25 -11.55 22.05 50.22
N ALA A 26 -11.30 20.74 50.14
CA ALA A 26 -10.82 19.91 51.24
C ALA A 26 -10.29 18.56 50.74
N VAL A 27 -9.12 18.22 51.26
CA VAL A 27 -8.36 16.97 51.16
C VAL A 27 -9.10 15.85 51.91
N ASP A 28 -9.21 14.63 51.35
CA ASP A 28 -8.74 13.41 52.02
C ASP A 28 -8.88 12.11 51.18
N ARG A 29 -7.86 11.27 51.33
CA ARG A 29 -7.82 9.78 51.22
C ARG A 29 -8.26 9.07 49.93
N THR A 30 -7.24 8.60 49.22
CA THR A 30 -7.25 7.37 48.40
C THR A 30 -7.71 6.14 49.22
N PRO A 31 -8.44 5.20 48.59
CA PRO A 31 -7.83 3.91 48.29
C PRO A 31 -8.14 3.37 46.88
N MET A 32 -7.36 2.35 46.52
CA MET A 32 -7.18 1.66 45.23
C MET A 32 -8.46 1.08 44.58
N THR A 33 -8.32 0.82 43.25
CA THR A 33 -9.15 -0.08 42.39
C THR A 33 -10.35 0.65 41.76
N ASP A 34 -10.61 0.73 40.46
CA ASP A 34 -10.33 -0.09 39.26
C ASP A 34 -10.15 0.86 38.04
N GLN A 35 -9.18 0.58 37.17
CA GLN A 35 -8.99 1.29 35.89
C GLN A 35 -9.26 0.31 34.74
N PRO A 36 -10.13 0.65 33.76
CA PRO A 36 -10.42 -0.21 32.62
C PRO A 36 -9.25 -0.19 31.63
N LEU A 37 -8.85 -1.40 31.22
CA LEU A 37 -7.82 -1.67 30.21
C LEU A 37 -8.16 -1.00 28.87
N TYR A 38 -7.39 0.02 28.51
CA TYR A 38 -7.29 0.51 27.13
C TYR A 38 -5.93 0.16 26.52
N PRO A 39 -5.84 -0.06 25.19
CA PRO A 39 -4.73 -0.73 24.54
C PRO A 39 -3.48 0.16 24.46
N ARG A 40 -2.33 -0.41 24.84
CA ARG A 40 -1.02 0.23 24.73
C ARG A 40 -0.58 0.30 23.26
N ASN A 41 -0.25 1.53 22.86
CA ASN A 41 0.36 1.93 21.60
C ASN A 41 1.58 1.05 21.23
N LEU A 42 1.49 0.34 20.10
CA LEU A 42 2.54 -0.53 19.54
C LEU A 42 3.29 0.12 18.35
N ASP A 43 3.14 1.43 18.14
CA ASP A 43 3.70 2.14 16.98
C ASP A 43 5.20 2.48 17.09
N HIS A 44 5.87 2.12 18.20
CA HIS A 44 7.24 2.56 18.46
C HIS A 44 8.31 1.45 18.27
N ALA A 45 7.92 0.24 17.85
CA ALA A 45 8.85 -0.88 17.74
C ALA A 45 9.61 -0.97 16.38
N PHE A 46 9.26 -0.15 15.38
CA PHE A 46 9.89 -0.21 14.05
C PHE A 46 10.56 1.11 13.57
N SER A 47 10.51 2.18 14.36
CA SER A 47 11.23 3.43 14.05
C SER A 47 12.63 3.43 14.66
N ARG A 48 13.53 2.62 14.09
CA ARG A 48 14.97 2.75 14.33
C ARG A 48 15.79 2.27 13.13
N ARG A 49 15.76 3.06 12.06
CA ARG A 49 16.85 3.11 11.08
C ARG A 49 16.86 4.45 10.36
N ASP A 50 17.35 5.47 11.06
CA ASP A 50 17.88 6.67 10.41
C ASP A 50 19.13 6.27 9.63
N SER A 51 19.10 6.47 8.31
CA SER A 51 20.31 6.53 7.48
C SER A 51 20.00 7.37 6.26
N ASP A 52 20.54 8.58 6.29
CA ASP A 52 20.63 9.53 5.19
C ASP A 52 21.35 8.90 4.00
N ALA A 53 20.62 8.66 2.92
CA ALA A 53 21.19 8.46 1.58
C ALA A 53 20.09 8.62 0.51
N PHE A 54 19.73 9.85 0.18
CA PHE A 54 19.19 10.14 -1.15
C PHE A 54 19.95 11.33 -1.73
N SER A 55 21.04 10.98 -2.41
CA SER A 55 21.65 11.85 -3.41
C SER A 55 21.36 11.26 -4.79
N VAL A 56 21.18 12.16 -5.77
CA VAL A 56 21.09 11.93 -7.22
C VAL A 56 19.70 11.54 -7.78
N CYS A 57 18.86 12.53 -8.10
CA CYS A 57 18.80 13.07 -9.47
C CYS A 57 17.66 14.10 -9.59
N SER A 58 18.02 15.32 -9.94
CA SER A 58 17.11 16.41 -10.30
C SER A 58 16.41 16.12 -11.64
N SER A 59 15.14 15.72 -11.63
CA SER A 59 14.08 16.15 -12.57
C SER A 59 12.81 15.28 -12.47
N MET A 60 12.05 15.38 -11.39
CA MET A 60 10.62 15.03 -11.42
C MET A 60 9.86 16.05 -10.57
N GLY A 61 8.98 16.81 -11.23
CA GLY A 61 8.15 17.82 -10.57
C GLY A 61 7.26 17.19 -9.51
N THR A 62 7.33 17.75 -8.31
CA THR A 62 6.30 17.77 -7.25
C THR A 62 5.56 16.46 -6.97
N ALA A 63 6.01 15.74 -5.95
CA ALA A 63 5.16 14.83 -5.18
C ALA A 63 3.93 15.59 -4.62
N PRO A 64 2.71 15.07 -4.72
CA PRO A 64 1.58 15.67 -4.04
C PRO A 64 1.67 15.36 -2.54
N SER A 65 1.84 16.42 -1.78
CA SER A 65 1.61 16.51 -0.34
C SER A 65 0.24 15.94 0.04
N HIS A 66 0.13 15.39 1.25
CA HIS A 66 -1.11 14.85 1.80
C HIS A 66 -2.32 15.78 1.58
N ALA A 67 -3.44 15.19 1.13
CA ALA A 67 -4.80 15.74 1.13
C ALA A 67 -5.17 16.84 0.11
N ALA A 68 -5.07 16.52 -1.19
CA ALA A 68 -6.07 17.00 -2.14
C ALA A 68 -7.26 16.02 -2.17
N PRO A 69 -8.54 16.45 -2.14
CA PRO A 69 -9.65 15.55 -2.39
C PRO A 69 -9.41 14.93 -3.77
N ILE A 70 -9.43 13.60 -3.88
CA ILE A 70 -9.46 12.98 -5.21
C ILE A 70 -10.78 13.43 -5.84
N THR A 71 -10.71 14.45 -6.69
CA THR A 71 -11.84 14.87 -7.48
C THR A 71 -12.14 13.70 -8.41
N SER A 72 -13.40 13.29 -8.44
CA SER A 72 -13.90 12.32 -9.43
C SER A 72 -13.32 12.65 -10.80
N LEU A 73 -12.98 11.64 -11.61
CA LEU A 73 -12.42 11.81 -12.96
C LEU A 73 -13.13 12.95 -13.71
N SER A 74 -12.48 14.11 -13.79
CA SER A 74 -13.15 15.37 -14.15
C SER A 74 -13.10 15.61 -15.66
N ASP A 75 -12.01 15.24 -16.31
CA ASP A 75 -11.83 15.42 -17.75
C ASP A 75 -12.31 14.18 -18.56
N ARG A 76 -12.76 14.45 -19.79
CA ARG A 76 -13.35 13.44 -20.67
C ARG A 76 -12.34 12.40 -21.16
N ALA A 77 -11.06 12.77 -21.28
CA ALA A 77 -10.02 11.84 -21.73
C ALA A 77 -9.70 10.80 -20.65
N SER A 78 -9.58 11.23 -19.39
CA SER A 78 -9.45 10.35 -18.23
C SER A 78 -10.66 9.45 -18.08
N GLN A 79 -11.88 9.98 -18.23
CA GLN A 79 -13.10 9.15 -18.18
C GLN A 79 -13.09 8.07 -19.27
N ALA A 80 -12.69 8.41 -20.49
CA ALA A 80 -12.56 7.42 -21.56
C ALA A 80 -11.47 6.38 -21.27
N ALA A 81 -10.34 6.77 -20.68
CA ALA A 81 -9.27 5.86 -20.28
C ALA A 81 -9.70 4.89 -19.16
N ALA A 82 -10.32 5.41 -18.10
CA ALA A 82 -10.86 4.59 -17.02
C ALA A 82 -11.95 3.63 -17.52
N LEU A 83 -12.85 4.10 -18.39
CA LEU A 83 -13.88 3.25 -18.97
C LEU A 83 -13.30 2.10 -19.80
N ARG A 84 -12.21 2.35 -20.56
CA ARG A 84 -11.48 1.29 -21.27
C ARG A 84 -10.89 0.27 -20.30
N ALA A 85 -10.28 0.72 -19.20
CA ALA A 85 -9.72 -0.17 -18.19
C ALA A 85 -10.80 -1.03 -17.49
N VAL A 86 -11.92 -0.41 -17.13
CA VAL A 86 -13.08 -1.10 -16.54
C VAL A 86 -13.64 -2.14 -17.52
N ASN A 87 -13.92 -1.75 -18.76
CA ASN A 87 -14.47 -2.67 -19.76
C ASN A 87 -13.52 -3.83 -20.10
N ALA A 88 -12.20 -3.60 -20.08
CA ALA A 88 -11.22 -4.66 -20.26
C ALA A 88 -11.28 -5.70 -19.13
N TYR A 89 -11.49 -5.26 -17.89
CA TYR A 89 -11.65 -6.16 -16.74
C TYR A 89 -13.00 -6.90 -16.75
N LEU A 90 -14.07 -6.23 -17.17
CA LEU A 90 -15.43 -6.79 -17.20
C LEU A 90 -15.70 -7.70 -18.43
N ALA A 91 -14.85 -7.65 -19.46
CA ALA A 91 -15.05 -8.41 -20.70
C ALA A 91 -15.25 -9.94 -20.49
N PRO A 92 -14.50 -10.63 -19.59
CA PRO A 92 -14.73 -12.05 -19.32
C PRO A 92 -16.13 -12.36 -18.74
N ALA A 93 -16.76 -11.37 -18.09
CA ALA A 93 -18.12 -11.49 -17.55
C ALA A 93 -19.21 -11.07 -18.55
N ALA A 94 -18.85 -10.76 -19.81
CA ALA A 94 -19.74 -10.24 -20.85
C ALA A 94 -20.50 -8.96 -20.46
N ILE A 95 -19.96 -8.17 -19.52
CA ILE A 95 -20.52 -6.88 -19.12
C ILE A 95 -19.78 -5.76 -19.87
N HIS A 96 -20.52 -4.91 -20.58
CA HIS A 96 -19.96 -3.82 -21.38
C HIS A 96 -20.66 -2.49 -21.12
N LEU A 97 -19.92 -1.54 -20.54
CA LEU A 97 -20.38 -0.20 -20.26
C LEU A 97 -20.15 0.69 -21.48
N ARG A 98 -21.18 0.87 -22.33
CA ARG A 98 -21.07 1.60 -23.60
C ARG A 98 -21.20 3.12 -23.44
N PRO A 99 -20.39 3.94 -24.14
CA PRO A 99 -20.57 5.39 -24.23
C PRO A 99 -21.86 5.78 -24.99
N PRO A 100 -22.36 7.03 -24.86
CA PRO A 100 -21.83 8.11 -23.99
C PRO A 100 -22.20 7.93 -22.52
N LEU A 101 -23.23 7.14 -22.22
CA LEU A 101 -23.72 6.86 -20.87
C LEU A 101 -24.27 5.43 -20.83
N PRO A 102 -23.74 4.55 -19.98
CA PRO A 102 -24.20 3.16 -19.92
C PRO A 102 -25.61 3.03 -19.33
N PRO A 103 -26.38 1.99 -19.72
CA PRO A 103 -27.64 1.66 -19.08
C PRO A 103 -27.47 1.38 -17.59
N ALA A 104 -28.43 1.84 -16.77
CA ALA A 104 -28.39 1.63 -15.32
C ALA A 104 -28.22 0.15 -14.93
N LYS A 105 -28.90 -0.76 -15.62
CA LYS A 105 -28.78 -2.21 -15.41
C LYS A 105 -27.35 -2.73 -15.57
N ASP A 106 -26.60 -2.20 -16.54
CA ASP A 106 -25.24 -2.66 -16.84
C ASP A 106 -24.26 -2.09 -15.81
N ILE A 107 -24.50 -0.86 -15.32
CA ILE A 107 -23.75 -0.25 -14.22
C ILE A 107 -23.95 -1.04 -12.93
N VAL A 108 -25.20 -1.39 -12.60
CA VAL A 108 -25.52 -2.20 -11.42
C VAL A 108 -24.88 -3.59 -11.54
N ALA A 109 -25.00 -4.25 -12.69
CA ALA A 109 -24.35 -5.54 -12.94
C ALA A 109 -22.82 -5.47 -12.76
N ALA A 110 -22.18 -4.39 -13.22
CA ALA A 110 -20.75 -4.18 -13.02
C ALA A 110 -20.38 -4.07 -11.54
N PHE A 111 -21.15 -3.33 -10.73
CA PHE A 111 -20.91 -3.24 -9.27
C PHE A 111 -21.09 -4.60 -8.59
N HIS A 112 -22.15 -5.34 -8.92
CA HIS A 112 -22.34 -6.68 -8.39
C HIS A 112 -21.19 -7.62 -8.73
N HIS A 113 -20.73 -7.60 -9.99
CA HIS A 113 -19.60 -8.41 -10.42
C HIS A 113 -18.32 -8.07 -9.66
N LEU A 114 -17.96 -6.80 -9.56
CA LEU A 114 -16.76 -6.37 -8.82
C LEU A 114 -16.84 -6.71 -7.33
N ALA A 115 -18.02 -6.54 -6.71
CA ALA A 115 -18.21 -6.87 -5.31
C ALA A 115 -18.10 -8.38 -5.05
N ASP A 116 -18.62 -9.21 -5.96
CA ASP A 116 -18.46 -10.67 -5.92
C ASP A 116 -16.99 -11.09 -6.03
N ARG A 117 -16.22 -10.45 -6.92
CA ARG A 117 -14.77 -10.65 -7.03
C ARG A 117 -14.02 -10.31 -5.74
N LEU A 118 -14.51 -9.34 -4.98
CA LEU A 118 -13.99 -8.97 -3.67
C LEU A 118 -14.56 -9.83 -2.53
N ARG A 119 -15.27 -10.93 -2.84
CA ARG A 119 -15.94 -11.82 -1.88
C ARG A 119 -16.95 -11.11 -0.98
N TYR A 120 -17.59 -10.07 -1.52
CA TYR A 120 -18.64 -9.29 -0.86
C TYR A 120 -19.89 -9.19 -1.77
N PRO A 121 -20.67 -10.28 -1.91
CA PRO A 121 -21.85 -10.27 -2.77
C PRO A 121 -22.92 -9.29 -2.25
N LEU A 122 -23.38 -8.37 -3.11
CA LEU A 122 -24.40 -7.37 -2.76
C LEU A 122 -25.81 -7.98 -2.83
N LYS A 123 -26.67 -7.67 -1.84
CA LYS A 123 -28.06 -8.15 -1.84
C LYS A 123 -28.91 -7.32 -2.79
N ALA A 124 -29.66 -7.96 -3.69
CA ALA A 124 -30.44 -7.27 -4.71
C ALA A 124 -31.39 -6.17 -4.17
N ALA A 125 -32.06 -6.42 -3.03
CA ALA A 125 -33.02 -5.47 -2.45
C ALA A 125 -32.37 -4.25 -1.77
N ALA A 126 -31.10 -4.36 -1.36
CA ALA A 126 -30.39 -3.34 -0.57
C ALA A 126 -28.99 -3.03 -1.12
N TRP A 127 -28.76 -3.31 -2.41
CA TRP A 127 -27.43 -3.28 -3.02
C TRP A 127 -26.75 -1.91 -2.88
N GLU A 128 -27.53 -0.82 -2.86
CA GLU A 128 -27.02 0.54 -2.66
C GLU A 128 -26.38 0.70 -1.28
N ASP A 129 -27.04 0.19 -0.24
CA ASP A 129 -26.58 0.32 1.14
C ASP A 129 -25.42 -0.64 1.44
N ASP A 130 -25.49 -1.85 0.91
CA ASP A 130 -24.40 -2.83 0.95
C ASP A 130 -23.16 -2.29 0.22
N LEU A 131 -23.33 -1.68 -0.96
CA LEU A 131 -22.22 -1.07 -1.70
C LEU A 131 -21.62 0.10 -0.90
N LEU A 132 -22.44 0.99 -0.33
CA LEU A 132 -21.93 2.08 0.50
C LEU A 132 -21.21 1.56 1.76
N ALA A 133 -21.63 0.42 2.32
CA ALA A 133 -20.93 -0.23 3.43
C ALA A 133 -19.58 -0.79 2.99
N LEU A 134 -19.54 -1.49 1.84
CA LEU A 134 -18.32 -2.00 1.24
C LEU A 134 -17.32 -0.87 0.94
N LEU A 135 -17.77 0.22 0.32
CA LEU A 135 -16.89 1.35 0.00
C LEU A 135 -16.31 2.00 1.27
N ARG A 136 -17.07 2.03 2.37
CA ARG A 136 -16.57 2.52 3.67
C ARG A 136 -15.55 1.57 4.29
N SER A 137 -15.80 0.25 4.27
CA SER A 137 -14.87 -0.73 4.85
C SER A 137 -13.55 -0.80 4.09
N LEU A 138 -13.60 -0.62 2.77
CA LEU A 138 -12.41 -0.59 1.90
C LEU A 138 -11.70 0.77 1.87
N GLY A 139 -12.19 1.78 2.60
CA GLY A 139 -11.58 3.12 2.62
C GLY A 139 -11.60 3.82 1.26
N CYS A 140 -12.67 3.65 0.48
CA CYS A 140 -12.80 4.24 -0.85
C CYS A 140 -12.58 5.76 -0.81
N PRO A 141 -11.66 6.30 -1.63
CA PRO A 141 -11.32 7.72 -1.58
C PRO A 141 -12.35 8.63 -2.28
N TYR A 142 -13.30 8.05 -3.01
CA TYR A 142 -14.32 8.79 -3.75
C TYR A 142 -15.63 8.87 -2.98
N LYS A 143 -16.23 10.07 -2.98
CA LYS A 143 -17.55 10.28 -2.36
C LYS A 143 -18.65 9.89 -3.35
N VAL A 144 -19.49 8.92 -2.95
CA VAL A 144 -20.71 8.53 -3.68
C VAL A 144 -21.93 8.75 -2.79
N THR A 145 -22.96 9.38 -3.34
CA THR A 145 -24.21 9.62 -2.64
C THR A 145 -25.22 8.52 -2.93
N ARG A 146 -26.12 8.24 -1.98
CA ARG A 146 -27.24 7.31 -2.20
C ARG A 146 -28.11 7.73 -3.39
N SER A 147 -28.26 9.04 -3.65
CA SER A 147 -28.99 9.55 -4.81
C SER A 147 -28.34 9.18 -6.15
N ALA A 148 -27.00 9.16 -6.23
CA ALA A 148 -26.29 8.74 -7.43
C ALA A 148 -26.51 7.25 -7.74
N LEU A 149 -26.60 6.42 -6.69
CA LEU A 149 -26.88 4.99 -6.84
C LEU A 149 -28.34 4.69 -7.21
N LYS A 150 -29.29 5.54 -6.83
CA LYS A 150 -30.69 5.41 -7.26
C LYS A 150 -30.91 5.70 -8.75
N ALA A 151 -30.04 6.52 -9.35
CA ALA A 151 -30.13 6.89 -10.77
C ALA A 151 -28.74 6.84 -11.45
N PRO A 152 -28.13 5.64 -11.56
CA PRO A 152 -26.72 5.51 -11.92
C PRO A 152 -26.44 5.84 -13.40
N GLY A 153 -27.46 5.75 -14.25
CA GLY A 153 -27.41 6.11 -15.66
C GLY A 153 -27.75 7.57 -15.94
N THR A 154 -27.51 8.50 -15.01
CA THR A 154 -27.71 9.95 -15.26
C THR A 154 -26.37 10.67 -15.49
N PRO A 155 -26.31 11.72 -16.33
CA PRO A 155 -25.06 12.41 -16.66
C PRO A 155 -24.30 12.98 -15.45
N HIS A 156 -25.03 13.39 -14.40
CA HIS A 156 -24.42 13.96 -13.19
C HIS A 156 -23.90 12.89 -12.24
N SER A 157 -24.55 11.72 -12.17
CA SER A 157 -24.14 10.63 -11.30
C SER A 157 -23.04 9.77 -11.92
N TRP A 158 -22.88 9.79 -13.24
CA TRP A 158 -21.94 8.93 -13.93
C TRP A 158 -20.46 9.16 -13.58
N PRO A 159 -19.91 10.39 -13.58
CA PRO A 159 -18.49 10.61 -13.26
C PRO A 159 -18.02 10.05 -11.89
N PRO A 160 -18.74 10.28 -10.76
CA PRO A 160 -18.35 9.68 -9.49
C PRO A 160 -18.51 8.15 -9.49
N LEU A 161 -19.53 7.60 -10.15
CA LEU A 161 -19.71 6.14 -10.23
C LEU A 161 -18.62 5.47 -11.06
N LEU A 162 -18.24 6.06 -12.20
CA LEU A 162 -17.11 5.59 -13.00
C LEU A 162 -15.80 5.61 -12.20
N SER A 163 -15.60 6.65 -11.39
CA SER A 163 -14.41 6.74 -10.52
C SER A 163 -14.36 5.57 -9.54
N VAL A 164 -15.49 5.22 -8.92
CA VAL A 164 -15.58 4.04 -8.03
C VAL A 164 -15.42 2.73 -8.79
N LEU A 165 -16.07 2.55 -9.94
CA LEU A 165 -15.91 1.34 -10.76
C LEU A 165 -14.45 1.11 -11.15
N TYR A 166 -13.76 2.18 -11.57
CA TYR A 166 -12.34 2.12 -11.90
C TYR A 166 -11.48 1.77 -10.69
N TRP A 167 -11.72 2.40 -9.54
CA TRP A 167 -11.00 2.09 -8.32
C TRP A 167 -11.21 0.65 -7.84
N LEU A 168 -12.45 0.17 -7.83
CA LEU A 168 -12.77 -1.23 -7.52
C LEU A 168 -12.10 -2.19 -8.51
N THR A 169 -12.04 -1.83 -9.80
CA THR A 169 -11.33 -2.61 -10.82
C THR A 169 -9.84 -2.71 -10.52
N LEU A 170 -9.19 -1.61 -10.14
CA LEU A 170 -7.77 -1.63 -9.74
C LEU A 170 -7.55 -2.52 -8.51
N LEU A 171 -8.45 -2.44 -7.52
CA LEU A 171 -8.39 -3.27 -6.33
C LEU A 171 -8.54 -4.76 -6.68
N CYS A 172 -9.51 -5.13 -7.51
CA CYS A 172 -9.71 -6.50 -7.95
C CYS A 172 -8.47 -7.04 -8.69
N ARG A 173 -7.85 -6.23 -9.56
CA ARG A 173 -6.62 -6.62 -10.26
C ARG A 173 -5.45 -6.84 -9.30
N ALA A 174 -5.31 -6.01 -8.27
CA ALA A 174 -4.28 -6.19 -7.26
C ALA A 174 -4.49 -7.49 -6.46
N THR A 175 -5.74 -7.79 -6.07
CA THR A 175 -6.07 -9.03 -5.37
C THR A 175 -5.90 -10.27 -6.25
N ASP A 176 -6.27 -10.18 -7.52
CA ASP A 176 -6.08 -11.26 -8.50
C ASP A 176 -4.60 -11.55 -8.72
N GLY A 177 -3.76 -10.50 -8.81
CA GLY A 177 -2.31 -10.64 -8.92
C GLY A 177 -1.68 -11.29 -7.70
N LEU A 178 -2.14 -10.94 -6.50
CA LEU A 178 -1.68 -11.57 -5.25
C LEU A 178 -2.07 -13.05 -5.16
N ALA A 179 -3.23 -13.44 -5.73
CA ALA A 179 -3.64 -14.83 -5.79
C ALA A 179 -2.85 -15.64 -6.82
N ALA A 180 -2.54 -15.04 -7.98
CA ALA A 180 -1.76 -15.69 -9.03
C ALA A 180 -0.27 -15.82 -8.68
N SER A 181 0.26 -14.85 -7.96
CA SER A 181 1.64 -14.81 -7.47
C SER A 181 1.63 -14.44 -5.99
N PRO A 182 1.42 -15.42 -5.09
CA PRO A 182 1.51 -15.16 -3.67
C PRO A 182 2.90 -14.61 -3.32
N PRO A 183 3.03 -13.79 -2.27
CA PRO A 183 4.33 -13.31 -1.83
C PRO A 183 5.20 -14.53 -1.53
N PRO A 184 6.52 -14.47 -1.81
CA PRO A 184 7.41 -15.58 -1.52
C PRO A 184 7.32 -15.91 -0.03
N SER A 185 6.86 -17.14 0.28
CA SER A 185 6.90 -17.65 1.65
C SER A 185 8.35 -17.85 2.05
N THR A 186 8.72 -17.38 3.24
CA THR A 186 10.04 -17.72 3.79
C THR A 186 10.01 -19.18 4.26
N ASP A 187 11.16 -19.85 4.25
CA ASP A 187 11.30 -21.23 4.73
C ASP A 187 10.75 -21.37 6.16
N LEU A 188 11.04 -20.38 7.03
CA LEU A 188 10.49 -20.29 8.38
C LEU A 188 8.96 -20.17 8.42
N MET A 189 8.35 -19.32 7.57
CA MET A 189 6.88 -19.19 7.55
C MET A 189 6.21 -20.48 7.09
N THR A 190 6.82 -21.18 6.13
CA THR A 190 6.36 -22.49 5.68
C THR A 190 6.43 -23.51 6.82
N TYR A 191 7.59 -23.61 7.49
CA TYR A 191 7.78 -24.47 8.65
C TYR A 191 6.76 -24.22 9.77
N ILE A 192 6.56 -22.95 10.16
CA ILE A 192 5.58 -22.60 11.21
C ILE A 192 4.16 -22.99 10.80
N THR A 193 3.80 -22.77 9.53
CA THR A 193 2.44 -23.07 9.05
C THR A 193 2.18 -24.57 9.02
N GLU A 194 3.12 -25.35 8.49
CA GLU A 194 3.00 -26.80 8.38
C GLU A 194 3.07 -27.48 9.77
N SER A 195 4.01 -27.08 10.63
CA SER A 195 4.09 -27.62 12.00
C SER A 195 2.82 -27.34 12.81
N TYR A 196 2.23 -26.15 12.66
CA TYR A 196 0.96 -25.84 13.31
C TYR A 196 -0.20 -26.65 12.73
N TYR A 197 -0.24 -26.87 11.42
CA TYR A 197 -1.25 -27.72 10.79
C TYR A 197 -1.17 -29.17 11.30
N LEU A 198 0.02 -29.76 11.33
CA LEU A 198 0.24 -31.11 11.81
C LEU A 198 -0.07 -31.26 13.30
N PHE A 199 0.22 -30.23 14.11
CA PHE A 199 -0.23 -30.18 15.51
C PHE A 199 -1.75 -30.22 15.64
N LEU A 200 -2.48 -29.49 14.78
CA LEU A 200 -3.95 -29.49 14.79
C LEU A 200 -4.54 -30.83 14.33
N THR A 201 -3.87 -31.57 13.43
CA THR A 201 -4.31 -32.89 12.98
C THR A 201 -3.83 -34.03 13.87
N GLY A 202 -2.87 -33.78 14.78
CA GLY A 202 -2.31 -34.77 15.70
C GLY A 202 -1.32 -35.72 15.04
N GLU A 203 -0.69 -35.32 13.94
CA GLU A 203 0.29 -36.11 13.20
C GLU A 203 1.71 -35.89 13.73
N ASP A 204 1.97 -36.35 14.96
CA ASP A 204 3.23 -36.11 15.67
C ASP A 204 4.47 -36.66 14.93
N ASP A 205 4.35 -37.82 14.25
CA ASP A 205 5.45 -38.41 13.47
C ASP A 205 5.83 -37.52 12.27
N ALA A 206 4.84 -36.87 11.65
CA ALA A 206 5.08 -35.95 10.54
C ALA A 206 5.73 -34.64 11.01
N VAL A 207 5.41 -34.19 12.22
CA VAL A 207 6.07 -33.03 12.85
C VAL A 207 7.56 -33.31 13.05
N ALA A 208 7.92 -34.48 13.60
CA ALA A 208 9.32 -34.83 13.83
C ALA A 208 10.14 -34.84 12.52
N ALA A 209 9.56 -35.36 11.43
CA ALA A 209 10.21 -35.34 10.11
C ALA A 209 10.37 -33.91 9.55
N LEU A 210 9.38 -33.04 9.77
CA LEU A 210 9.42 -31.64 9.36
C LEU A 210 10.49 -30.85 10.15
N ASP A 211 10.61 -31.10 11.45
CA ASP A 211 11.62 -30.48 12.31
C ASP A 211 13.05 -30.83 11.86
N ASP A 212 13.29 -32.10 11.53
CA ASP A 212 14.60 -32.58 11.05
C ASP A 212 14.99 -31.94 9.71
N ASP A 213 14.05 -31.81 8.76
CA ASP A 213 14.27 -31.16 7.47
C ASP A 213 14.57 -29.67 7.63
N TYR A 214 13.76 -28.95 8.42
CA TYR A 214 13.96 -27.53 8.67
C TYR A 214 15.28 -27.26 9.39
N HIS A 215 15.61 -28.06 10.41
CA HIS A 215 16.87 -27.92 11.13
C HIS A 215 18.08 -28.14 10.21
N SER A 216 18.01 -29.13 9.32
CA SER A 216 19.05 -29.40 8.31
C SER A 216 19.24 -28.21 7.36
N LYS A 217 18.15 -27.62 6.86
CA LYS A 217 18.19 -26.41 6.00
C LYS A 217 18.76 -25.20 6.73
N ALA A 218 18.32 -24.97 7.97
CA ALA A 218 18.79 -23.86 8.80
C ALA A 218 20.30 -23.97 9.08
N GLN A 219 20.78 -25.18 9.43
CA GLN A 219 22.20 -25.43 9.64
C GLN A 219 23.02 -25.27 8.35
N GLY A 220 22.52 -25.77 7.22
CA GLY A 220 23.14 -25.60 5.91
C GLY A 220 23.30 -24.13 5.52
N CYS A 221 22.27 -23.31 5.76
CA CYS A 221 22.30 -21.87 5.50
C CYS A 221 23.35 -21.15 6.38
N ILE A 222 23.42 -21.50 7.67
CA ILE A 222 24.44 -20.96 8.59
C ILE A 222 25.84 -21.35 8.11
N TYR A 223 26.03 -22.60 7.69
CA TYR A 223 27.31 -23.08 7.19
C TYR A 223 27.74 -22.34 5.90
N CYS A 224 26.87 -22.27 4.89
CA CYS A 224 27.15 -21.57 3.63
C CYS A 224 27.47 -20.09 3.85
N ARG A 225 26.67 -19.38 4.65
CA ARG A 225 26.93 -17.98 4.98
C ARG A 225 28.24 -17.81 5.74
N ARG A 226 28.59 -18.75 6.62
CA ARG A 226 29.87 -18.73 7.35
C ARG A 226 31.07 -18.98 6.44
N SER A 227 30.94 -19.84 5.43
CA SER A 227 31.98 -20.05 4.42
C SER A 227 32.14 -18.85 3.48
N GLU A 228 31.05 -18.20 3.08
CA GLU A 228 31.09 -16.97 2.27
C GLU A 228 31.84 -15.86 3.01
N VAL A 229 31.49 -15.59 4.27
CA VAL A 229 32.17 -14.59 5.09
C VAL A 229 33.66 -14.93 5.29
N ARG A 230 34.00 -16.21 5.46
CA ARG A 230 35.39 -16.65 5.59
C ARG A 230 36.17 -16.49 4.28
N GLY A 231 35.55 -16.78 3.14
CA GLY A 231 36.13 -16.59 1.81
C GLY A 231 36.41 -15.12 1.52
N SER A 232 35.43 -14.24 1.74
CA SER A 232 35.59 -12.79 1.55
C SER A 232 36.63 -12.18 2.51
N GLY A 233 36.75 -12.71 3.74
CA GLY A 233 37.78 -12.29 4.69
C GLY A 233 39.20 -12.69 4.29
N GLN A 234 39.38 -13.83 3.61
CA GLN A 234 40.70 -14.25 3.10
C GLN A 234 41.12 -13.45 1.87
N GLU A 235 40.17 -13.04 1.03
CA GLU A 235 40.42 -12.19 -0.14
C GLU A 235 40.90 -10.78 0.24
N LEU A 236 40.34 -10.21 1.32
CA LEU A 236 40.80 -8.94 1.90
C LEU A 236 42.21 -9.02 2.52
N VAL A 237 42.56 -10.14 3.16
CA VAL A 237 43.90 -10.33 3.78
C VAL A 237 44.99 -10.58 2.72
N HIS A 238 44.64 -11.18 1.58
CA HIS A 238 45.57 -11.34 0.46
C HIS A 238 45.83 -10.03 -0.29
N GLN A 239 44.87 -9.10 -0.30
CA GLN A 239 45.05 -7.79 -0.94
C GLN A 239 45.97 -6.87 -0.12
N ASP A 240 45.90 -6.92 1.21
CA ASP A 240 46.76 -6.13 2.12
C ASP A 240 48.24 -6.61 2.14
N GLN A 241 48.48 -7.91 1.88
CA GLN A 241 49.85 -8.44 1.74
C GLN A 241 50.47 -8.23 0.36
N GLY A 242 49.68 -7.82 -0.64
CA GLY A 242 50.14 -7.52 -2.00
C GLY A 242 50.77 -6.13 -2.18
N GLU A 243 50.44 -5.17 -1.32
CA GLU A 243 50.94 -3.78 -1.42
C GLU A 243 52.23 -3.50 -0.61
N GLY A 244 52.74 -4.49 0.13
CA GLY A 244 53.89 -4.32 1.03
C GLY A 244 55.28 -4.55 0.41
N ARG A 245 55.42 -4.73 -0.92
CA ARG A 245 56.72 -5.14 -1.52
C ARG A 245 57.11 -4.37 -2.78
N CYS A 246 57.03 -3.04 -2.75
CA CYS A 246 57.62 -2.18 -3.79
C CYS A 246 58.21 -0.89 -3.18
N LEU A 247 59.27 -0.97 -2.39
CA LEU A 247 60.14 0.19 -2.11
C LEU A 247 61.60 -0.25 -2.11
N GLY A 248 62.33 0.13 -3.16
CA GLY A 248 63.79 0.03 -3.19
C GLY A 248 64.36 -0.03 -4.61
N GLY A 249 64.80 1.10 -5.15
CA GLY A 249 65.68 1.13 -6.31
C GLY A 249 65.58 2.37 -7.20
N GLU A 250 65.84 3.56 -6.66
CA GLU A 250 66.24 4.72 -7.46
C GLU A 250 67.69 4.53 -7.95
N GLY A 251 67.98 4.89 -9.21
CA GLY A 251 69.29 4.72 -9.83
C GLY A 251 69.40 5.29 -11.25
N GLU A 252 69.33 6.62 -11.32
CA GLU A 252 69.93 7.57 -12.26
C GLU A 252 70.97 7.07 -13.32
N GLY A 253 70.92 7.65 -14.54
CA GLY A 253 72.16 7.98 -15.28
C GLY A 253 72.20 7.83 -16.82
N ALA A 254 72.26 8.99 -17.51
CA ALA A 254 72.94 9.31 -18.78
C ALA A 254 72.57 8.55 -20.07
N GLY A 255 72.32 9.17 -21.24
CA GLY A 255 73.00 10.31 -21.85
C GLY A 255 73.94 9.79 -22.95
N GLY A 256 73.59 9.95 -24.23
CA GLY A 256 74.44 9.48 -25.33
C GLY A 256 73.83 9.71 -26.71
N GLN A 257 74.13 10.87 -27.28
CA GLN A 257 73.82 11.32 -28.63
C GLN A 257 74.91 10.82 -29.59
N GLY A 258 74.55 10.34 -30.78
CA GLY A 258 75.49 9.92 -31.81
C GLY A 258 74.78 9.72 -33.15
N ASP A 259 74.89 10.73 -34.00
CA ASP A 259 74.63 10.70 -35.44
C ASP A 259 75.37 9.53 -36.14
N GLU A 260 74.78 8.99 -37.22
CA GLU A 260 75.35 8.94 -38.57
C GLU A 260 74.54 7.96 -39.48
N LEU A 261 73.72 8.54 -40.37
CA LEU A 261 73.27 7.97 -41.66
C LEU A 261 74.40 8.25 -42.71
N PRO A 262 74.45 7.66 -43.93
CA PRO A 262 73.35 7.08 -44.72
C PRO A 262 73.74 5.83 -45.56
N ALA A 263 72.88 5.51 -46.56
CA ALA A 263 73.06 4.67 -47.74
C ALA A 263 72.66 3.19 -47.57
N ASP A 264 71.98 2.53 -48.49
CA ASP A 264 71.36 2.89 -49.76
C ASP A 264 70.56 1.67 -50.24
N ASP A 265 69.72 1.93 -51.22
CA ASP A 265 69.28 1.03 -52.28
C ASP A 265 68.04 0.14 -52.06
N GLY A 266 67.15 0.32 -53.03
CA GLY A 266 65.90 -0.37 -53.17
C GLY A 266 65.99 -1.58 -54.08
N ARG A 267 64.80 -2.18 -54.25
CA ARG A 267 64.35 -3.07 -55.34
C ARG A 267 64.36 -4.57 -55.02
N GLU A 268 63.13 -5.08 -55.03
CA GLU A 268 62.62 -6.45 -55.33
C GLU A 268 63.07 -7.63 -54.45
#